data_AF-A0A966VXL3-F1
#
_entry.id   AF-A0A966VXL3-F1
#
_cell.length_a   1.000
_cell.length_b   1.000
_cell.length_c   1.000
_cell.angle_alpha   90.00
_cell.angle_beta   90.00
_cell.angle_gamma   90.00
#
_symmetry.space_group_name_H-M   'P 1'
#
loop_
_entity.id
_entity.type
_entity.pdbx_description
1 polymer ?
#
loop_
_entity_poly.entity_id
_entity_poly.type
_entity_poly.pdbx_seq_one_letter_code
_entity_poly.pdbx_strand_id
1 'polypeptide(L)'
;MFPLVKGFASGVNRLAYGPDSRLYVGGLRFGHWTNIAPQPHSLDRVTFRGRVPFEFKTVSARANGFVVAFTQPVDAALAGNAENWDATQYTYAYDGRHNAPEKDRDEKIPGPPVRVTHAAVADDKLSVRLTVEGLKPRHVVMLRALELKNNRGDALRNDTLHYTLNQVPKE
;
A
#
# COMPACT_ATOMS: atom_id res chain seq x y z
N MET A 1 3.77 -3.38 0.83
CA MET A 1 4.21 -2.38 -0.14
C MET A 1 3.14 -1.30 -0.24
N PHE A 2 3.53 -0.06 -0.04
CA PHE A 2 2.74 1.14 -0.31
C PHE A 2 3.66 2.14 -1.02
N PRO A 3 3.15 3.06 -1.85
CA PRO A 3 3.99 4.01 -2.56
C PRO A 3 4.70 4.95 -1.58
N LEU A 4 5.98 5.23 -1.83
CA LEU A 4 6.78 6.14 -1.00
C LEU A 4 6.55 7.62 -1.39
N VAL A 5 6.71 7.94 -2.68
CA VAL A 5 6.50 9.26 -3.26
C VAL A 5 5.90 9.08 -4.67
N LYS A 6 5.00 9.99 -5.06
CA LYS A 6 4.38 10.06 -6.39
C LYS A 6 4.84 11.32 -7.14
N GLY A 7 4.57 11.38 -8.44
CA GLY A 7 4.79 12.58 -9.26
C GLY A 7 6.16 12.64 -9.95
N PHE A 8 6.81 11.49 -10.18
CA PHE A 8 8.02 11.42 -10.99
C PHE A 8 7.72 11.73 -12.45
N ALA A 9 8.70 12.33 -13.14
CA ALA A 9 8.52 12.74 -14.53
C ALA A 9 8.53 11.56 -15.51
N SER A 10 9.15 10.44 -15.16
CA SER A 10 9.15 9.20 -15.96
C SER A 10 9.02 7.94 -15.07
N GLY A 11 8.98 6.75 -15.70
CA GLY A 11 8.86 5.46 -15.01
C GLY A 11 10.14 5.13 -14.23
N VAL A 12 10.03 5.02 -12.90
CA VAL A 12 11.17 4.79 -12.01
C VAL A 12 11.86 3.45 -12.31
N ASN A 13 13.15 3.49 -12.65
CA ASN A 13 13.95 2.29 -12.90
C ASN A 13 15.24 2.22 -12.06
N ARG A 14 15.75 3.36 -11.57
CA ARG A 14 16.97 3.43 -10.77
C ARG A 14 16.83 4.39 -9.60
N LEU A 15 17.32 3.96 -8.44
CA LEU A 15 17.38 4.75 -7.21
C LEU A 15 18.82 4.78 -6.71
N ALA A 16 19.32 5.96 -6.36
CA ALA A 16 20.66 6.12 -5.77
C ALA A 16 20.69 7.31 -4.80
N TYR A 17 21.37 7.14 -3.67
CA TYR A 17 21.71 8.28 -2.83
C TYR A 17 22.96 8.97 -3.37
N GLY A 18 22.88 10.29 -3.55
CA GLY A 18 24.02 11.11 -3.92
C GLY A 18 24.90 11.45 -2.71
N PRO A 19 26.09 12.04 -2.94
CA PRO A 19 26.97 12.50 -1.87
C PRO A 19 26.33 13.63 -1.02
N ASP A 20 25.29 14.29 -1.53
CA ASP A 20 24.51 15.29 -0.79
C ASP A 20 23.38 14.67 0.07
N SER A 21 23.40 13.35 0.27
CA SER A 21 22.39 12.57 1.01
C SER A 21 20.97 12.69 0.45
N ARG A 22 20.81 13.16 -0.79
CA ARG A 22 19.52 13.19 -1.47
C ARG A 22 19.31 11.94 -2.30
N LEU A 23 18.05 11.55 -2.45
CA LEU A 23 17.67 10.43 -3.31
C LEU A 23 17.49 10.94 -4.74
N TYR A 24 18.27 10.38 -5.66
CA TYR A 24 18.14 10.57 -7.10
C TYR A 24 17.37 9.40 -7.70
N VAL A 25 16.45 9.72 -8.60
CA VAL A 25 15.53 8.79 -9.23
C VAL A 25 15.69 8.90 -10.73
N GLY A 26 16.29 7.89 -11.32
CA GLY A 26 16.33 7.71 -12.77
C GLY A 26 14.98 7.17 -13.24
N GLY A 27 14.48 7.77 -14.32
CA GLY A 27 13.27 7.33 -14.97
C GLY A 27 13.49 7.07 -16.45
N LEU A 28 12.90 5.99 -16.95
CA LEU A 28 12.92 5.62 -18.35
C LEU A 28 11.61 4.93 -18.73
N ARG A 29 11.03 5.33 -19.87
CA ARG A 29 9.94 4.63 -20.54
C ARG A 29 10.50 4.01 -21.81
N PHE A 30 10.63 2.69 -21.82
CA PHE A 30 11.15 1.95 -22.97
C PHE A 30 10.32 0.69 -23.25
N GLY A 31 9.96 0.48 -24.53
CA GLY A 31 9.23 -0.69 -24.99
C GLY A 31 7.90 -0.90 -24.24
N HIS A 32 7.74 -2.07 -23.64
CA HIS A 32 6.50 -2.53 -23.00
C HIS A 32 6.36 -2.06 -21.54
N TRP A 33 7.30 -1.25 -21.02
CA TRP A 33 7.23 -0.68 -19.67
C TRP A 33 6.31 0.54 -19.64
N THR A 34 5.01 0.28 -19.67
CA THR A 34 3.97 1.30 -19.63
C THR A 34 3.93 1.97 -18.26
N ASN A 35 3.87 3.30 -18.23
CA ASN A 35 3.69 4.09 -17.02
C ASN A 35 2.88 5.34 -17.34
N ILE A 36 2.27 5.93 -16.31
CA ILE A 36 1.44 7.13 -16.43
C ILE A 36 2.24 8.44 -16.46
N ALA A 37 3.57 8.36 -16.34
CA ALA A 37 4.40 9.55 -16.23
C ALA A 37 4.60 10.21 -17.61
N PRO A 38 4.65 11.55 -17.67
CA PRO A 38 4.57 12.26 -18.95
C PRO A 38 5.81 12.08 -19.82
N GLN A 39 7.00 12.06 -19.21
CA GLN A 39 8.28 12.11 -19.93
C GLN A 39 8.82 10.71 -20.27
N PRO A 40 9.46 10.55 -21.44
CA PRO A 40 10.10 9.30 -21.83
C PRO A 40 11.36 8.97 -21.01
N HIS A 41 11.99 9.96 -20.39
CA HIS A 41 13.12 9.80 -19.48
C HIS A 41 13.15 10.95 -18.47
N SER A 42 13.72 10.72 -17.29
CA SER A 42 13.94 11.76 -16.29
C SER A 42 15.11 11.44 -15.36
N LEU A 43 15.64 12.50 -14.76
CA LEU A 43 16.46 12.42 -13.54
C LEU A 43 15.82 13.34 -12.50
N ASP A 44 15.07 12.73 -11.59
CA ASP A 44 14.35 13.43 -10.52
C ASP A 44 15.17 13.39 -9.23
N ARG A 45 15.03 14.44 -8.39
CA ARG A 45 15.69 14.51 -7.08
C ARG A 45 14.65 14.67 -5.99
N VAL A 46 14.68 13.77 -5.01
CA VAL A 46 13.80 13.80 -3.84
C VAL A 46 14.54 14.42 -2.67
N THR A 47 13.90 15.39 -2.01
CA THR A 47 14.43 16.06 -0.81
C THR A 47 13.37 16.09 0.26
N PHE A 48 13.71 15.61 1.46
CA PHE A 48 12.81 15.68 2.60
C PHE A 48 12.69 17.13 3.08
N ARG A 49 11.46 17.62 3.23
CA ARG A 49 11.17 19.02 3.63
C ARG A 49 11.17 19.24 5.15
N GLY A 50 11.59 18.25 5.95
CA GLY A 50 11.59 18.32 7.41
C GLY A 50 10.24 18.05 8.08
N ARG A 51 9.17 17.81 7.31
CA ARG A 51 7.83 17.53 7.83
C ARG A 51 7.41 16.12 7.46
N VAL A 52 7.13 15.30 8.47
CA VAL A 52 6.62 13.93 8.28
C VAL A 52 5.14 14.01 7.90
N PRO A 53 4.71 13.51 6.73
CA PRO A 53 3.29 13.49 6.35
C PRO A 53 2.53 12.40 7.14
N PHE A 54 1.20 12.48 7.17
CA PHE A 54 0.36 11.37 7.63
C PHE A 54 0.30 10.29 6.55
N GLU A 55 0.86 9.12 6.84
CA GLU A 55 1.02 7.99 5.93
C GLU A 55 1.03 6.66 6.70
N PHE A 56 0.87 5.55 5.96
CA PHE A 56 1.23 4.23 6.49
C PHE A 56 2.72 4.17 6.81
N LYS A 57 3.05 3.62 7.97
CA LYS A 57 4.42 3.39 8.44
C LYS A 57 4.85 1.95 8.25
N THR A 58 4.02 1.01 8.71
CA THR A 58 4.26 -0.43 8.59
C THR A 58 2.96 -1.20 8.51
N VAL A 59 3.00 -2.37 7.88
CA VAL A 59 1.93 -3.36 7.95
C VAL A 59 2.53 -4.70 8.34
N SER A 60 1.90 -5.40 9.28
CA SER A 60 2.35 -6.71 9.75
C SER A 60 1.18 -7.66 9.84
N ALA A 61 1.33 -8.85 9.24
CA ALA A 61 0.34 -9.91 9.37
C ALA A 61 0.28 -10.43 10.81
N ARG A 62 -0.90 -10.94 11.18
CA ARG A 62 -1.25 -11.60 12.43
C ARG A 62 -2.16 -12.78 12.10
N ALA A 63 -2.38 -13.68 13.06
CA ALA A 63 -3.18 -14.88 12.83
C ALA A 63 -4.57 -14.63 12.21
N ASN A 64 -5.24 -13.55 12.62
CA ASN A 64 -6.58 -13.18 12.12
C ASN A 64 -6.61 -11.81 11.41
N GLY A 65 -5.50 -11.32 10.85
CA GLY A 65 -5.52 -10.09 10.04
C GLY A 65 -4.21 -9.32 10.01
N PHE A 66 -4.29 -7.99 10.18
CA PHE A 66 -3.11 -7.11 10.14
C PHE A 66 -3.04 -6.11 11.29
N VAL A 67 -1.83 -5.72 11.66
CA VAL A 67 -1.57 -4.46 12.38
C VAL A 67 -1.04 -3.46 11.35
N VAL A 68 -1.75 -2.35 11.19
CA VAL A 68 -1.34 -1.22 10.35
C VAL A 68 -0.91 -0.09 11.25
N ALA A 69 0.32 0.39 11.10
CA ALA A 69 0.84 1.52 11.86
C ALA A 69 0.95 2.76 10.98
N PHE A 70 0.87 3.93 11.58
CA PHE A 70 0.91 5.23 10.93
C PHE A 70 2.11 6.05 11.38
N THR A 71 2.46 7.05 10.57
CA THR A 71 3.52 8.03 10.90
C THR A 71 3.04 9.11 11.88
N GLN A 72 1.73 9.29 12.02
CA GLN A 72 1.10 10.23 12.95
C GLN A 72 -0.20 9.63 13.53
N PRO A 73 -0.71 10.15 14.67
CA PRO A 73 -1.96 9.69 15.27
C PRO A 73 -3.17 9.80 14.33
N VAL A 74 -3.86 8.68 14.09
CA VAL A 74 -5.07 8.61 13.27
C VAL A 74 -6.31 9.05 14.07
N ASP A 75 -7.34 9.54 13.36
CA ASP A 75 -8.67 9.73 13.94
C ASP A 75 -9.27 8.36 14.30
N ALA A 76 -9.60 8.18 15.59
CA ALA A 76 -10.04 6.89 16.11
C ALA A 76 -11.44 6.49 15.65
N ALA A 77 -12.34 7.45 15.41
CA ALA A 77 -13.69 7.16 14.94
C ALA A 77 -13.66 6.69 13.49
N LEU A 78 -12.87 7.36 12.64
CA LEU A 78 -12.67 6.96 11.25
C LEU A 78 -11.94 5.61 11.15
N ALA A 79 -10.87 5.43 11.92
CA ALA A 79 -10.04 4.23 11.84
C ALA A 79 -10.66 3.00 12.51
N GLY A 80 -11.51 3.19 13.53
CA GLY A 80 -12.23 2.12 14.22
C GLY A 80 -13.46 1.62 13.46
N ASN A 81 -13.91 2.35 12.43
CA ASN A 81 -15.00 1.88 11.58
C ASN A 81 -14.49 0.90 10.54
N ALA A 82 -14.88 -0.37 10.63
CA ALA A 82 -14.48 -1.42 9.70
C ALA A 82 -14.91 -1.12 8.24
N GLU A 83 -16.01 -0.41 8.02
CA GLU A 83 -16.49 -0.04 6.68
C GLU A 83 -15.58 0.97 5.96
N ASN A 84 -14.69 1.66 6.70
CA ASN A 84 -13.67 2.53 6.10
C ASN A 84 -12.44 1.77 5.59
N TRP A 85 -12.45 0.44 5.72
CA TRP A 85 -11.39 -0.45 5.29
C TRP A 85 -11.89 -1.43 4.25
N ASP A 86 -11.48 -1.20 3.00
CA ASP A 86 -11.76 -2.13 1.91
C ASP A 86 -10.59 -3.13 1.75
N ALA A 87 -10.92 -4.37 1.44
CA ALA A 87 -9.96 -5.45 1.27
C ALA A 87 -10.30 -6.24 0.01
N THR A 88 -9.27 -6.52 -0.79
CA THR A 88 -9.35 -7.50 -1.86
C THR A 88 -8.10 -8.36 -1.83
N GLN A 89 -8.16 -9.57 -2.38
CA GLN A 89 -6.98 -10.43 -2.47
C GLN A 89 -6.94 -11.10 -3.83
N TYR A 90 -5.72 -11.37 -4.31
CA TYR A 90 -5.49 -11.91 -5.64
C TYR A 90 -4.15 -12.63 -5.72
N THR A 91 -3.96 -13.37 -6.80
CA THR A 91 -2.67 -13.95 -7.16
C THR A 91 -2.41 -13.69 -8.65
N TYR A 92 -1.28 -14.14 -9.19
CA TYR A 92 -0.97 -13.98 -10.61
C TYR A 92 -0.88 -15.33 -11.30
N ALA A 93 -1.29 -15.40 -12.57
CA ALA A 93 -1.07 -16.59 -13.37
C ALA A 93 0.43 -16.87 -13.54
N TYR A 94 0.88 -18.06 -13.17
CA TYR A 94 2.23 -18.52 -13.49
C TYR A 94 2.23 -19.24 -14.84
N ASP A 95 2.16 -18.48 -15.94
CA ASP A 95 2.08 -18.99 -17.32
C ASP A 95 3.21 -18.50 -18.24
N GLY A 96 4.21 -17.81 -17.68
CA GLY A 96 5.38 -17.30 -18.39
C GLY A 96 5.13 -16.06 -19.25
N ARG A 97 3.89 -15.55 -19.32
CA ARG A 97 3.57 -14.35 -20.10
C ARG A 97 4.04 -13.10 -19.38
N HIS A 98 4.55 -12.14 -20.15
CA HIS A 98 4.77 -10.78 -19.66
C HIS A 98 3.40 -10.15 -19.36
N ASN A 99 3.27 -9.51 -18.18
CA ASN A 99 1.99 -8.99 -17.66
C ASN A 99 0.92 -10.08 -17.46
N ALA A 100 1.29 -11.17 -16.79
CA ALA A 100 0.35 -12.21 -16.39
C ALA A 100 -0.89 -11.60 -15.70
N PRO A 101 -2.12 -12.02 -16.07
CA PRO A 101 -3.32 -11.46 -15.50
C PRO A 101 -3.43 -11.77 -14.00
N GLU A 102 -4.06 -10.85 -13.26
CA GLU A 102 -4.52 -11.14 -11.91
C GLU A 102 -5.49 -12.33 -11.98
N LYS A 103 -5.21 -13.34 -11.16
CA LYS A 103 -6.11 -14.45 -10.88
C LYS A 103 -6.82 -14.15 -9.57
N ASP A 104 -8.04 -14.65 -9.46
CA ASP A 104 -8.85 -14.48 -8.26
C ASP A 104 -9.12 -13.00 -7.92
N ARG A 105 -9.06 -12.11 -8.93
CA ARG A 105 -9.50 -10.72 -8.89
C ARG A 105 -9.67 -10.23 -10.31
N ASP A 106 -10.86 -10.47 -10.84
CA ASP A 106 -11.31 -9.85 -12.09
C ASP A 106 -12.77 -9.43 -11.87
N GLU A 107 -13.22 -8.34 -12.48
CA GLU A 107 -14.61 -7.89 -12.42
C GLU A 107 -15.59 -8.98 -12.92
N LYS A 108 -15.08 -9.99 -13.64
CA LYS A 108 -15.80 -11.17 -14.12
C LYS A 108 -15.70 -12.41 -13.23
N ILE A 109 -14.72 -12.46 -12.31
CA ILE A 109 -14.52 -13.56 -11.35
C ILE A 109 -14.25 -12.91 -9.99
N PRO A 110 -15.29 -12.76 -9.14
CA PRO A 110 -15.10 -12.25 -7.79
C PRO A 110 -13.99 -13.03 -7.11
N GLY A 111 -13.01 -12.32 -6.59
CA GLY A 111 -11.99 -12.94 -5.76
C GLY A 111 -12.61 -13.63 -4.56
N PRO A 112 -11.90 -14.58 -3.93
CA PRO A 112 -12.36 -15.19 -2.71
C PRO A 112 -12.65 -14.09 -1.68
N PRO A 113 -13.85 -14.11 -1.06
CA PRO A 113 -14.32 -13.01 -0.23
C PRO A 113 -13.30 -12.75 0.86
N VAL A 114 -12.83 -11.51 0.94
CA VAL A 114 -11.97 -11.01 2.01
C VAL A 114 -12.62 -9.74 2.54
N ARG A 115 -12.82 -9.68 3.85
CA ARG A 115 -13.57 -8.60 4.48
C ARG A 115 -12.91 -8.21 5.78
N VAL A 116 -12.77 -6.90 6.00
CA VAL A 116 -12.43 -6.37 7.32
C VAL A 116 -13.70 -6.40 8.18
N THR A 117 -13.69 -7.18 9.25
CA THR A 117 -14.86 -7.34 10.13
C THR A 117 -14.75 -6.53 11.41
N HIS A 118 -13.53 -6.17 11.80
CA HIS A 118 -13.28 -5.37 12.98
C HIS A 118 -12.02 -4.52 12.83
N ALA A 119 -12.04 -3.31 13.37
CA ALA A 119 -10.90 -2.42 13.45
C ALA A 119 -10.77 -1.86 14.87
N ALA A 120 -9.69 -2.21 15.56
CA ALA A 120 -9.40 -1.72 16.90
C ALA A 120 -8.21 -0.74 16.84
N VAL A 121 -8.45 0.51 17.24
CA VAL A 121 -7.41 1.54 17.27
C VAL A 121 -6.64 1.43 18.59
N ALA A 122 -5.32 1.49 18.54
CA ALA A 122 -4.48 1.52 19.74
C ALA A 122 -4.67 2.83 20.52
N ASP A 123 -4.38 2.81 21.83
CA ASP A 123 -4.54 3.98 22.71
C ASP A 123 -3.69 5.17 22.27
N ASP A 124 -2.50 4.92 21.73
CA ASP A 124 -1.61 5.94 21.17
C ASP A 124 -2.06 6.48 19.81
N LYS A 125 -3.10 5.86 19.22
CA LYS A 125 -3.65 6.14 17.89
C LYS A 125 -2.64 6.02 16.76
N LEU A 126 -1.49 5.37 16.98
CA LEU A 126 -0.46 5.16 15.97
C LEU A 126 -0.60 3.83 15.26
N SER A 127 -1.54 2.97 15.67
CA SER A 127 -1.82 1.73 14.97
C SER A 127 -3.28 1.28 15.07
N VAL A 128 -3.68 0.45 14.11
CA VAL A 128 -4.99 -0.18 14.04
C VAL A 128 -4.80 -1.68 13.83
N ARG A 129 -5.44 -2.48 14.69
CA ARG A 129 -5.56 -3.94 14.54
C ARG A 129 -6.82 -4.24 13.72
N LEU A 130 -6.62 -4.73 12.51
CA LEU A 130 -7.67 -5.16 11.60
C LEU A 130 -7.89 -6.66 11.71
N THR A 131 -9.11 -7.08 12.04
CA THR A 131 -9.54 -8.47 11.88
C THR A 131 -10.06 -8.64 10.47
N VAL A 132 -9.50 -9.61 9.75
CA VAL A 132 -9.81 -9.83 8.33
C VAL A 132 -10.17 -11.29 8.13
N GLU A 133 -11.38 -11.52 7.63
CA GLU A 133 -11.88 -12.86 7.30
C GLU A 133 -11.55 -13.22 5.85
N GLY A 134 -11.42 -14.53 5.60
CA GLY A 134 -11.19 -15.06 4.25
C GLY A 134 -9.78 -14.91 3.71
N LEU A 135 -8.80 -14.54 4.55
CA LEU A 135 -7.39 -14.45 4.16
C LEU A 135 -6.86 -15.80 3.65
N LYS A 136 -6.31 -15.78 2.43
CA LYS A 136 -5.64 -16.94 1.84
C LYS A 136 -4.13 -16.76 1.80
N PRO A 137 -3.35 -17.78 2.22
CA PRO A 137 -1.91 -17.75 2.01
C PRO A 137 -1.58 -17.74 0.51
N ARG A 138 -0.38 -17.27 0.17
CA ARG A 138 0.15 -17.11 -1.20
C ARG A 138 -0.65 -16.14 -2.09
N HIS A 139 -1.41 -15.24 -1.48
CA HIS A 139 -2.12 -14.16 -2.15
C HIS A 139 -1.51 -12.80 -1.79
N VAL A 140 -1.65 -11.85 -2.71
CA VAL A 140 -1.48 -10.44 -2.41
C VAL A 140 -2.80 -9.94 -1.84
N VAL A 141 -2.76 -9.35 -0.66
CA VAL A 141 -3.88 -8.66 -0.03
C VAL A 141 -3.71 -7.17 -0.28
N MET A 142 -4.66 -6.55 -0.98
CA MET A 142 -4.76 -5.11 -1.11
C MET A 142 -5.73 -4.59 -0.05
N LEU A 143 -5.25 -3.70 0.81
CA LEU A 143 -6.06 -2.97 1.78
C LEU A 143 -6.14 -1.50 1.38
N ARG A 144 -7.34 -0.93 1.42
CA ARG A 144 -7.59 0.49 1.19
C ARG A 144 -8.21 1.14 2.41
N ALA A 145 -7.63 2.25 2.83
CA ALA A 145 -8.10 3.12 3.88
C ALA A 145 -8.82 4.32 3.26
N LEU A 146 -10.14 4.22 3.06
CA LEU A 146 -10.86 5.10 2.15
C LEU A 146 -10.87 6.57 2.59
N GLU A 147 -11.29 6.84 3.82
CA GLU A 147 -11.51 8.20 4.31
C GLU A 147 -10.69 8.55 5.56
N LEU A 148 -9.62 7.79 5.82
CA LEU A 148 -8.81 8.00 7.02
C LEU A 148 -8.11 9.36 7.01
N LYS A 149 -8.20 10.03 8.15
CA LYS A 149 -7.51 11.29 8.45
C LYS A 149 -6.79 11.19 9.78
N ASN A 150 -5.77 12.03 9.97
CA ASN A 150 -5.22 12.27 11.30
C ASN A 150 -6.10 13.26 12.09
N ASN A 151 -5.76 13.48 13.36
CA ASN A 151 -6.46 14.45 14.22
C ASN A 151 -6.34 15.92 13.77
N ARG A 152 -5.52 16.22 12.74
CA ARG A 152 -5.38 17.55 12.13
C ARG A 152 -6.19 17.69 10.85
N GLY A 153 -6.87 16.63 10.41
CA GLY A 153 -7.64 16.60 9.17
C GLY A 153 -6.81 16.26 7.92
N ASP A 154 -5.52 15.96 8.05
CA ASP A 154 -4.69 15.51 6.94
C ASP A 154 -5.11 14.10 6.51
N ALA A 155 -5.33 13.90 5.21
CA ALA A 155 -5.59 12.59 4.63
C ALA A 155 -4.29 11.82 4.33
N LEU A 156 -4.40 10.49 4.20
CA LEU A 156 -3.33 9.67 3.65
C LEU A 156 -3.03 10.12 2.21
N ARG A 157 -1.76 10.33 1.85
CA ARG A 157 -1.41 10.59 0.43
C ARG A 157 -1.40 9.28 -0.38
N ASN A 158 -1.29 8.16 0.31
CA ASN A 158 -1.47 6.81 -0.22
C ASN A 158 -2.44 6.04 0.67
N ASP A 159 -3.68 5.92 0.20
CA ASP A 159 -4.76 5.18 0.87
C ASP A 159 -4.63 3.66 0.72
N THR A 160 -3.78 3.19 -0.20
CA THR A 160 -3.73 1.78 -0.60
C THR A 160 -2.38 1.15 -0.23
N LEU A 161 -2.44 -0.02 0.41
CA LEU A 161 -1.29 -0.87 0.67
C LEU A 161 -1.53 -2.29 0.14
N HIS A 162 -0.44 -2.97 -0.22
CA HIS A 162 -0.44 -4.33 -0.72
C HIS A 162 0.46 -5.20 0.17
N TYR A 163 0.02 -6.39 0.54
CA TYR A 163 0.80 -7.31 1.36
C TYR A 163 0.79 -8.71 0.77
N THR A 164 1.97 -9.24 0.41
CA THR A 164 2.08 -10.63 -0.01
C THR A 164 2.02 -11.53 1.22
N LEU A 165 0.89 -12.18 1.44
CA LEU A 165 0.66 -13.08 2.56
C LEU A 165 1.19 -14.47 2.22
N ASN A 166 2.49 -14.70 2.37
CA ASN A 166 3.07 -16.02 2.05
C ASN A 166 2.48 -17.14 2.91
N GLN A 167 2.30 -16.87 4.20
CA GLN A 167 1.66 -17.75 5.18
C GLN A 167 0.88 -16.88 6.18
N VAL A 168 -0.22 -17.43 6.73
CA VAL A 168 -0.90 -16.82 7.87
C VAL A 168 -0.06 -17.12 9.13
N PRO A 169 0.37 -16.10 9.89
CA PRO A 169 1.08 -16.30 11.15
C PRO A 169 0.27 -17.16 12.11
N LYS A 170 0.93 -17.94 12.95
CA LYS A 170 0.25 -18.73 13.99
C LYS A 170 -0.12 -17.89 15.21
N GLU A 171 0.55 -16.75 15.39
CA GLU A 171 0.39 -15.76 16.47
C GLU A 171 0.48 -14.34 15.89
#